data_AF-A0A972LBQ2-F1
#
_entry.id   AF-A0A972LBQ2-F1
#
_cell.length_a   1.000
_cell.length_b   1.000
_cell.length_c   1.000
_cell.angle_alpha   90.00
_cell.angle_beta   90.00
_cell.angle_gamma   90.00
#
_symmetry.space_group_name_H-M   'P 1'
#
loop_
_entity.id
_entity.type
_entity.pdbx_description
1 polymer ?
#
loop_
_entity_poly.entity_id
_entity_poly.type
_entity_poly.pdbx_seq_one_letter_code
_entity_poly.pdbx_strand_id
1 'polypeptide(L)'
;MGSSPFFVLMFYRAFRRIPAAIYEAAHLEGTGVLASWRQIGLPIVRPTAVAVALLTFILYWGDYITPLLFLRSESRYTLPIALQLLQQMTPSEWPLLMAGAVLATLIPVGLFLLMQPYFARISN
;
A
#
# COMPACT_ATOMS: atom_id res chain seq x y z
N MET A 1 -12.91 3.47 -3.52
CA MET A 1 -13.46 2.50 -2.54
C MET A 1 -12.36 2.09 -1.58
N GLY A 2 -12.03 3.00 -0.65
CA GLY A 2 -10.91 2.84 0.28
C GLY A 2 -11.36 2.20 1.59
N SER A 3 -10.55 1.28 2.11
CA SER A 3 -10.79 0.43 3.27
C SER A 3 -11.62 -0.84 3.00
N SER A 4 -10.96 -1.80 2.34
CA SER A 4 -11.32 -3.21 2.55
C SER A 4 -11.32 -3.49 4.06
N PRO A 5 -12.35 -4.15 4.63
CA PRO A 5 -12.38 -4.56 6.04
C PRO A 5 -11.13 -5.35 6.48
N PHE A 6 -10.45 -5.97 5.51
CA PHE A 6 -9.18 -6.65 5.68
C PHE A 6 -8.09 -5.75 6.28
N PHE A 7 -7.96 -4.49 5.84
CA PHE A 7 -6.92 -3.59 6.34
C PHE A 7 -7.17 -3.21 7.80
N VAL A 8 -8.45 -2.99 8.16
CA VAL A 8 -8.84 -2.76 9.56
C VAL A 8 -8.51 -3.98 10.41
N LEU A 9 -8.78 -5.19 9.91
CA LEU A 9 -8.43 -6.43 10.61
C LEU A 9 -6.92 -6.60 10.79
N MET A 10 -6.10 -6.25 9.78
CA MET A 10 -4.64 -6.27 9.90
C MET A 10 -4.16 -5.36 11.02
N PHE A 11 -4.62 -4.11 11.05
CA PHE A 11 -4.29 -3.17 12.12
C PHE A 11 -4.79 -3.66 13.48
N TYR A 12 -6.03 -4.12 13.57
CA TYR A 12 -6.61 -4.66 14.80
C TYR A 12 -5.75 -5.79 15.37
N ARG A 13 -5.33 -6.74 14.54
CA ARG A 13 -4.44 -7.85 14.97
C ARG A 13 -3.06 -7.34 15.38
N ALA A 14 -2.52 -6.33 14.71
CA ALA A 14 -1.23 -5.74 15.07
C ALA A 14 -1.28 -5.05 16.43
N PHE A 15 -2.29 -4.21 16.68
CA PHE A 15 -2.47 -3.54 17.97
C PHE A 15 -2.75 -4.54 19.10
N ARG A 16 -3.49 -5.61 18.86
CA ARG A 16 -3.75 -6.66 19.88
C ARG A 16 -2.53 -7.47 20.30
N ARG A 17 -1.43 -7.42 19.54
CA ARG A 17 -0.17 -8.07 19.94
C ARG A 17 0.64 -7.23 20.93
N ILE A 18 0.27 -5.96 21.13
CA ILE A 18 0.95 -5.08 22.06
C ILE A 18 0.50 -5.45 23.49
N PRO A 19 1.43 -5.76 24.41
CA PRO A 19 1.08 -6.05 25.80
C PRO A 19 0.40 -4.85 26.47
N ALA A 20 -0.68 -5.11 27.24
CA ALA A 20 -1.43 -4.07 27.95
C ALA A 20 -0.55 -3.26 28.93
N ALA A 21 0.45 -3.91 29.54
CA ALA A 21 1.39 -3.30 30.48
C ALA A 21 2.13 -2.07 29.90
N ILE A 22 2.39 -2.03 28.58
CA ILE A 22 3.02 -0.88 27.93
C ILE A 22 2.12 0.35 27.99
N TYR A 23 0.82 0.16 27.78
CA TYR A 23 -0.17 1.24 27.84
C TYR A 23 -0.50 1.64 29.29
N GLU A 24 -0.48 0.69 30.22
CA GLU A 24 -0.61 0.96 31.66
C GLU A 24 0.54 1.82 32.17
N ALA A 25 1.79 1.51 31.78
CA ALA A 25 2.94 2.33 32.11
C ALA A 25 2.81 3.76 31.57
N ALA A 26 2.41 3.92 30.30
CA ALA A 26 2.18 5.24 29.71
C ALA A 26 1.07 6.03 30.43
N HIS A 27 0.05 5.33 30.96
CA HIS A 27 -1.01 5.94 31.75
C HIS A 27 -0.52 6.40 33.13
N LEU A 28 0.33 5.60 33.79
CA LEU A 28 1.00 5.98 35.04
C LEU A 28 1.89 7.22 34.87
N GLU A 29 2.51 7.38 33.70
CA GLU A 29 3.27 8.59 33.33
C GLU A 29 2.38 9.80 32.99
N GLY A 30 1.05 9.68 33.06
CA GLY A 30 0.11 10.76 32.75
C GLY A 30 0.00 11.07 31.26
N THR A 31 0.50 10.20 30.37
CA THR A 31 0.45 10.41 28.93
C THR A 31 -0.99 10.25 28.44
N GLY A 32 -1.52 11.28 27.76
CA GLY A 32 -2.87 11.23 27.20
C GLY A 32 -3.03 10.14 26.13
N VAL A 33 -4.25 9.60 26.00
CA VAL A 33 -4.55 8.46 25.11
C VAL A 33 -4.05 8.65 23.66
N LEU A 34 -4.27 9.84 23.09
CA LEU A 34 -3.85 10.15 21.73
C LEU A 34 -2.32 10.21 21.60
N ALA A 35 -1.63 10.70 22.63
CA ALA A 35 -0.17 10.72 22.68
C ALA A 35 0.38 9.30 22.81
N SER A 36 -0.17 8.47 23.69
CA SER A 36 0.22 7.05 23.83
C SER A 36 0.00 6.27 22.53
N TRP A 37 -1.12 6.50 21.84
CA TRP A 37 -1.35 5.91 20.52
C TRP A 37 -0.30 6.35 19.49
N ARG A 38 -0.02 7.65 19.38
CA ARG A 38 0.87 8.19 18.34
C ARG A 38 2.35 7.91 18.62
N GLN A 39 2.79 7.95 19.87
CA GLN A 39 4.20 7.85 20.25
C GLN A 39 4.61 6.41 20.60
N ILE A 40 3.69 5.57 21.04
CA ILE A 40 3.99 4.20 21.46
C ILE A 40 3.32 3.19 20.52
N GLY A 41 2.01 3.27 20.35
CA GLY A 41 1.26 2.32 19.54
C GLY A 41 1.67 2.33 18.05
N LEU A 42 1.67 3.51 17.44
CA LEU A 42 1.89 3.68 16.00
C LEU A 42 3.31 3.27 15.55
N PRO A 43 4.40 3.58 16.28
CA PRO A 43 5.73 3.09 15.95
C PRO A 43 5.86 1.57 16.06
N ILE A 44 5.19 0.94 17.03
CA ILE A 44 5.20 -0.52 17.20
C ILE A 44 4.49 -1.21 16.03
N VAL A 45 3.34 -0.68 15.58
CA VAL A 45 2.61 -1.22 14.42
C VAL A 45 3.11 -0.68 13.08
N ARG A 46 4.21 0.09 13.05
CA ARG A 46 4.78 0.66 11.82
C ARG A 46 4.97 -0.36 10.70
N PRO A 47 5.45 -1.60 10.96
CA PRO A 47 5.56 -2.61 9.90
C PRO A 47 4.22 -2.97 9.26
N THR A 48 3.15 -3.06 10.06
CA THR A 48 1.80 -3.31 9.56
C THR A 48 1.30 -2.12 8.73
N ALA A 49 1.58 -0.90 9.16
CA ALA A 49 1.23 0.30 8.39
C ALA A 49 1.91 0.32 7.01
N VAL A 50 3.20 -0.03 6.97
CA VAL A 50 3.97 -0.16 5.73
C VAL A 50 3.39 -1.26 4.83
N ALA A 51 3.07 -2.43 5.38
CA ALA A 51 2.44 -3.52 4.62
C ALA A 51 1.10 -3.11 4.01
N VAL A 52 0.23 -2.47 4.80
CA VAL A 52 -1.07 -2.00 4.32
C VAL A 52 -0.89 -0.94 3.23
N ALA A 53 0.05 0.00 3.40
CA ALA A 53 0.34 1.02 2.39
C ALA A 53 0.80 0.40 1.07
N LEU A 54 1.71 -0.58 1.10
CA LEU A 54 2.18 -1.29 -0.09
C LEU A 54 1.07 -2.07 -0.79
N LEU A 55 0.31 -2.85 -0.04
CA LEU A 55 -0.82 -3.62 -0.59
C LEU A 55 -1.85 -2.69 -1.24
N THR A 56 -2.17 -1.60 -0.56
CA THR A 56 -3.10 -0.59 -1.06
C THR A 56 -2.58 0.03 -2.35
N PHE A 57 -1.29 0.39 -2.40
CA PHE A 57 -0.67 0.94 -3.59
C PHE A 57 -0.75 -0.03 -4.77
N ILE A 58 -0.36 -1.30 -4.59
CA ILE A 58 -0.37 -2.31 -5.65
C ILE A 58 -1.79 -2.49 -6.21
N LEU A 59 -2.79 -2.55 -5.32
CA LEU A 59 -4.19 -2.73 -5.72
C LEU A 59 -4.71 -1.56 -6.58
N TYR A 60 -4.42 -0.31 -6.20
CA TYR A 60 -4.89 0.84 -6.97
C TYR A 60 -4.02 1.17 -8.17
N TRP A 61 -2.72 0.86 -8.11
CA TRP A 61 -1.80 1.06 -9.22
C TRP A 61 -2.14 0.17 -10.41
N GLY A 62 -2.50 -1.09 -10.15
CA GLY A 62 -2.93 -2.03 -11.18
C GLY A 62 -4.40 -1.91 -11.60
N ASP A 63 -5.18 -1.04 -10.95
CA ASP A 63 -6.61 -0.90 -11.24
C ASP A 63 -6.82 -0.12 -12.55
N TYR A 64 -7.32 -0.81 -13.57
CA TYR A 64 -7.67 -0.19 -14.85
C TYR A 64 -9.18 0.03 -14.99
N ILE A 65 -10.02 -0.75 -14.29
CA ILE A 65 -11.48 -0.72 -14.46
C ILE A 65 -12.05 0.58 -13.90
N THR A 66 -11.71 0.90 -12.64
CA THR A 66 -12.21 2.11 -11.99
C THR A 66 -11.85 3.37 -12.80
N PRO A 67 -10.58 3.64 -13.14
CA PRO A 67 -10.26 4.84 -13.90
C PRO A 67 -10.87 4.83 -15.30
N LEU A 68 -11.03 3.67 -15.96
CA LEU A 68 -11.71 3.59 -17.26
C LEU A 68 -13.18 4.04 -17.19
N LEU A 69 -13.87 3.72 -16.09
CA LEU A 69 -15.27 4.13 -15.89
C LEU A 69 -15.42 5.63 -15.61
N PHE A 70 -14.45 6.25 -14.94
CA PHE A 70 -14.54 7.65 -14.51
C PHE A 70 -13.83 8.64 -15.46
N LEU A 71 -12.79 8.21 -16.17
CA LEU A 71 -12.01 9.06 -17.06
C LEU A 71 -12.61 9.06 -18.47
N ARG A 72 -13.05 10.24 -18.91
CA ARG A 72 -13.63 10.44 -20.25
C ARG A 72 -12.66 11.04 -21.28
N SER A 73 -11.44 11.39 -20.90
CA SER A 73 -10.47 12.06 -21.76
C SER A 73 -9.15 11.32 -21.77
N GLU A 74 -8.64 11.06 -22.98
CA GLU A 74 -7.42 10.27 -23.23
C GLU A 74 -6.17 10.88 -22.57
N SER A 75 -6.11 12.20 -22.42
CA SER A 75 -4.98 12.90 -21.77
C SER A 75 -4.82 12.58 -20.28
N ARG A 76 -5.79 11.90 -19.67
CA ARG A 76 -5.77 11.49 -18.26
C ARG A 76 -5.61 9.99 -18.07
N TYR A 77 -5.38 9.23 -19.13
CA TYR A 77 -5.23 7.78 -19.02
C TYR A 77 -4.04 7.40 -18.15
N THR A 78 -4.32 6.49 -17.23
CA THR A 78 -3.31 5.88 -16.37
C THR A 78 -2.53 4.85 -17.19
N LEU A 79 -1.31 4.52 -16.73
CA LEU A 79 -0.45 3.55 -17.40
C LEU A 79 -1.15 2.20 -17.66
N PRO A 80 -1.95 1.62 -16.73
CA PRO A 80 -2.73 0.42 -17.01
C PRO A 80 -3.76 0.57 -18.15
N ILE A 81 -4.44 1.72 -18.24
CA ILE A 81 -5.40 1.98 -19.33
C ILE A 81 -4.67 2.06 -20.67
N ALA A 82 -3.55 2.78 -20.72
CA ALA A 82 -2.77 2.91 -21.94
C ALA A 82 -2.25 1.56 -22.46
N LEU A 83 -1.80 0.67 -21.57
CA LEU A 83 -1.40 -0.69 -21.93
C LEU A 83 -2.56 -1.53 -22.44
N GLN A 84 -3.74 -1.41 -21.82
CA GLN A 84 -4.94 -2.12 -22.26
C GLN A 84 -5.40 -1.67 -23.66
N LEU A 85 -5.29 -0.37 -23.95
CA LEU A 85 -5.60 0.20 -25.27
C LEU A 85 -4.58 -0.23 -26.31
N LEU A 86 -3.29 -0.21 -25.97
CA LEU A 86 -2.22 -0.68 -26.87
C LEU A 86 -2.44 -2.14 -27.29
N GLN A 87 -2.82 -2.99 -26.34
CA GLN A 87 -3.16 -4.39 -26.62
C GLN A 87 -4.33 -4.54 -27.61
N GLN A 88 -5.32 -3.64 -27.56
CA GLN A 88 -6.49 -3.66 -28.44
C GLN A 88 -6.19 -3.08 -29.82
N MET A 89 -5.40 -2.00 -29.89
CA MET A 89 -5.09 -1.30 -31.14
C MET A 89 -4.02 -2.02 -31.97
N THR A 90 -3.07 -2.70 -31.32
CA THR A 90 -1.92 -3.30 -32.01
C THR A 90 -1.62 -4.72 -31.49
N PRO A 91 -2.52 -5.69 -31.74
CA PRO A 91 -2.44 -7.03 -31.15
C PRO A 91 -1.21 -7.86 -31.61
N SER A 92 -0.51 -7.43 -32.66
CA SER A 92 0.71 -8.08 -33.16
C SER A 92 2.00 -7.54 -32.51
N GLU A 93 1.98 -6.38 -31.87
CA GLU A 93 3.18 -5.70 -31.31
C GLU A 93 3.46 -6.13 -29.87
N TRP A 94 3.67 -7.43 -29.67
CA TRP A 94 4.03 -8.01 -28.38
C TRP A 94 5.28 -7.40 -27.73
N PRO A 95 6.36 -7.08 -28.46
CA PRO A 95 7.55 -6.48 -27.85
C PRO A 95 7.25 -5.15 -27.17
N LEU A 96 6.42 -4.31 -27.80
CA LEU A 96 6.04 -3.01 -27.26
C LEU A 96 5.14 -3.15 -26.02
N LEU A 97 4.18 -4.08 -26.06
CA LEU A 97 3.31 -4.38 -24.92
C LEU A 97 4.12 -4.89 -23.72
N MET A 98 5.07 -5.79 -23.95
CA MET A 98 5.93 -6.33 -22.88
C MET A 98 6.86 -5.27 -22.28
N ALA A 99 7.44 -4.38 -23.11
CA ALA A 99 8.24 -3.27 -22.62
C ALA A 99 7.42 -2.33 -21.71
N GLY A 100 6.19 -2.03 -22.11
CA GLY A 100 5.26 -1.24 -21.30
C GLY A 100 4.86 -1.93 -19.99
N ALA A 101 4.61 -3.25 -20.01
CA ALA A 101 4.31 -4.03 -18.82
C ALA A 101 5.48 -4.07 -17.81
N VAL A 102 6.72 -4.18 -18.30
CA VAL A 102 7.93 -4.09 -17.45
C VAL A 102 8.01 -2.72 -16.78
N LEU A 103 7.83 -1.63 -17.52
CA LEU A 103 7.83 -0.27 -16.96
C LEU A 103 6.73 -0.09 -15.89
N ALA A 104 5.53 -0.60 -16.14
CA ALA A 104 4.43 -0.55 -15.18
C ALA A 104 4.72 -1.33 -13.90
N THR A 105 5.49 -2.42 -14.00
CA THR A 105 5.88 -3.28 -12.86
C THR A 105 7.07 -2.73 -12.09
N LEU A 106 7.98 -1.98 -12.74
CA LEU A 106 9.15 -1.41 -12.08
C LEU A 106 8.78 -0.44 -10.96
N ILE A 107 7.69 0.31 -11.11
CA ILE A 107 7.23 1.29 -10.11
C ILE A 107 6.86 0.62 -8.77
N PRO A 108 5.93 -0.36 -8.73
CA PRO A 108 5.61 -1.06 -7.48
C PRO A 108 6.80 -1.84 -6.91
N VAL A 109 7.67 -2.40 -7.75
CA VAL A 109 8.92 -3.06 -7.29
C VAL A 109 9.85 -2.05 -6.62
N GLY A 110 10.05 -0.88 -7.21
CA GLY A 110 10.85 0.20 -6.63
C GLY A 110 10.30 0.65 -5.26
N LEU A 111 8.97 0.82 -5.16
CA LEU A 111 8.33 1.14 -3.88
C LEU A 111 8.54 0.05 -2.83
N PHE A 112 8.44 -1.23 -3.22
CA PHE A 112 8.68 -2.36 -2.33
C PHE A 112 10.12 -2.35 -1.80
N LEU A 113 11.12 -2.16 -2.67
CA LEU A 113 12.53 -2.11 -2.27
C LEU A 113 12.82 -0.96 -1.29
N LEU A 114 12.22 0.21 -1.50
CA LEU A 114 12.34 1.35 -0.58
C LEU A 114 11.73 1.05 0.81
N MET A 115 10.73 0.18 0.88
CA MET A 115 10.04 -0.17 2.11
C MET A 115 10.60 -1.41 2.82
N GLN A 116 11.42 -2.21 2.14
CA GLN A 116 12.13 -3.39 2.69
C GLN A 116 12.84 -3.17 4.04
N PRO A 117 13.59 -2.07 4.30
CA PRO A 117 14.28 -1.88 5.59
C PRO A 117 13.34 -1.76 6.79
N TYR A 118 12.08 -1.37 6.60
CA TYR A 118 11.08 -1.32 7.67
C TYR A 118 10.60 -2.71 8.10
N PHE A 119 10.71 -3.70 7.23
CA PHE A 119 10.40 -5.10 7.54
C PHE A 119 11.59 -5.83 8.16
N ALA A 120 12.81 -5.55 7.67
CA ALA A 120 14.03 -6.23 8.13
C ALA A 120 14.43 -5.89 9.57
N ARG A 121 14.07 -4.72 10.10
CA ARG A 121 14.33 -4.33 11.51
C ARG A 121 13.58 -5.16 12.56
N ILE A 122 12.79 -6.14 12.15
CA ILE A 122 11.97 -7.00 13.04
C ILE A 122 12.71 -8.31 13.40
N SER A 123 13.74 -8.70 12.64
CA SER A 123 14.43 -9.99 12.80
C SER A 123 15.75 -9.92 13.59
N ASN A 124 16.01 -8.82 14.30
CA ASN A 124 17.24 -8.60 15.08
C ASN A 124 16.88 -7.85 16.37
#